data_AF-A0A9D6U3N9-F1
#
_entry.id   AF-A0A9D6U3N9-F1
#
_cell.length_a   1.000
_cell.length_b   1.000
_cell.length_c   1.000
_cell.angle_alpha   90.00
_cell.angle_beta   90.00
_cell.angle_gamma   90.00
#
_symmetry.space_group_name_H-M   'P 1'
#
loop_
_entity.id
_entity.type
_entity.pdbx_description
1 polymer ?
#
loop_
_entity_poly.entity_id
_entity_poly.type
_entity_poly.pdbx_seq_one_letter_code
_entity_poly.pdbx_strand_id
1 'polypeptide(L)'
;MSCVEKVKHGYRVDGLDLLRANCGCGGLTGPGGAGTGDCCFTFSTVKHEGDKIMYVGKATTPNTTNNYEWGYRVKKGTHEVDAKMLDTRGPKNFKFGGIEPPPLSAWTAKGWTVVEQYERPVEGTGEPLPEWCSSAESACERPLIEKETGKGDKK
;
A
#
# COMPACT_ATOMS: atom_id res chain seq x y z
N MET A 1 -13.21 12.68 -20.24
CA MET A 1 -13.40 11.38 -19.56
C MET A 1 -12.41 11.36 -18.40
N SER A 2 -12.85 11.03 -17.19
CA SER A 2 -11.95 10.93 -16.03
C SER A 2 -10.91 9.84 -16.31
N CYS A 3 -9.62 10.14 -16.15
CA CYS A 3 -8.57 9.13 -16.30
C CYS A 3 -8.54 8.14 -15.11
N VAL A 4 -9.34 8.41 -14.08
CA VAL A 4 -9.46 7.63 -12.85
C VAL A 4 -10.85 6.99 -12.80
N GLU A 5 -10.87 5.68 -12.61
CA GLU A 5 -12.07 4.85 -12.43
C GLU A 5 -12.03 4.15 -11.08
N LYS A 6 -13.12 4.19 -10.32
CA LYS A 6 -13.22 3.41 -9.08
C LYS A 6 -13.43 1.94 -9.43
N VAL A 7 -12.57 1.07 -8.91
CA VAL A 7 -12.66 -0.39 -9.08
C VAL A 7 -12.82 -1.09 -7.74
N LYS A 8 -13.08 -2.40 -7.78
CA LYS A 8 -13.15 -3.20 -6.55
C LYS A 8 -11.81 -3.09 -5.82
N HIS A 9 -11.84 -2.66 -4.56
CA HIS A 9 -10.66 -2.47 -3.73
C HIS A 9 -9.65 -1.43 -4.25
N GLY A 10 -10.03 -0.44 -5.05
CA GLY A 10 -9.10 0.65 -5.38
C GLY A 10 -9.51 1.52 -6.55
N TYR A 11 -8.51 1.98 -7.30
CA TYR A 11 -8.71 2.84 -8.47
C TYR A 11 -7.88 2.34 -9.65
N ARG A 12 -8.47 2.43 -10.83
CA ARG A 12 -7.81 2.23 -12.11
C ARG A 12 -7.50 3.59 -12.70
N VAL A 13 -6.23 3.84 -13.01
CA VAL A 13 -5.75 5.11 -13.57
C VAL A 13 -5.10 4.81 -14.91
N ASP A 14 -5.67 5.31 -15.99
CA ASP A 14 -5.16 5.08 -17.35
C ASP A 14 -4.97 3.57 -17.65
N GLY A 15 -5.85 2.72 -17.10
CA GLY A 15 -5.77 1.26 -17.22
C GLY A 15 -4.75 0.56 -16.31
N LEU A 16 -4.11 1.28 -15.37
CA LEU A 16 -3.25 0.70 -14.33
C LEU A 16 -4.00 0.63 -13.00
N ASP A 17 -3.97 -0.54 -12.38
CA ASP A 17 -4.69 -0.78 -11.12
C ASP A 17 -3.82 -0.44 -9.90
N LEU A 18 -4.35 0.43 -9.04
CA LEU A 18 -3.80 0.73 -7.71
C LEU A 18 -4.80 0.19 -6.69
N LEU A 19 -4.43 -0.92 -6.05
CA LEU A 19 -5.34 -1.72 -5.24
C LEU A 19 -4.91 -1.73 -3.78
N ARG A 20 -5.91 -1.65 -2.90
CA ARG A 20 -5.77 -1.97 -1.48
C ARG A 20 -5.88 -3.47 -1.28
N ALA A 21 -5.02 -4.02 -0.44
CA ALA A 21 -5.06 -5.41 -0.03
C ALA A 21 -4.36 -5.59 1.32
N ASN A 22 -4.74 -6.63 2.03
CA ASN A 22 -4.07 -7.07 3.24
C ASN A 22 -4.11 -8.60 3.31
N CYS A 23 -3.19 -9.19 4.09
CA CYS A 23 -3.23 -10.61 4.36
C CYS A 23 -4.54 -10.94 5.11
N GLY A 24 -5.44 -11.71 4.51
CA GLY A 24 -6.61 -12.23 5.22
C GLY A 24 -6.17 -13.34 6.17
N CYS A 25 -6.71 -13.37 7.40
CA CYS A 25 -6.37 -14.35 8.45
C CYS A 25 -6.69 -15.83 8.12
N GLY A 26 -7.02 -16.16 6.86
CA GLY A 26 -7.43 -17.49 6.39
C GLY A 26 -6.33 -18.33 5.74
N GLY A 27 -5.08 -17.85 5.66
CA GLY A 27 -3.93 -18.61 5.12
C GLY A 27 -3.31 -19.62 6.10
N LEU A 28 -4.07 -20.03 7.11
CA LEU A 28 -3.62 -20.86 8.22
C LEU A 28 -3.73 -22.34 7.86
N THR A 29 -2.64 -22.99 7.50
CA THR A 29 -2.35 -24.42 7.78
C THR A 29 -1.05 -24.86 7.09
N GLY A 30 0.07 -24.86 7.81
CA GLY A 30 1.30 -25.48 7.32
C GLY A 30 2.45 -25.47 8.35
N PRO A 31 3.07 -26.61 8.67
CA PRO A 31 4.26 -26.67 9.53
C PRO A 31 5.49 -26.26 8.70
N GLY A 32 6.17 -25.19 9.11
CA GLY A 32 7.28 -24.61 8.35
C GLY A 32 7.67 -23.17 8.71
N GLY A 33 6.91 -22.51 9.59
CA GLY A 33 7.44 -21.41 10.42
C GLY A 33 7.87 -20.14 9.69
N ALA A 34 7.34 -19.85 8.51
CA ALA A 34 7.32 -18.50 7.96
C ALA A 34 6.24 -17.69 8.69
N GLY A 35 6.60 -17.14 9.86
CA GLY A 35 5.94 -16.04 10.59
C GLY A 35 4.43 -15.86 10.37
N THR A 36 3.63 -16.64 11.07
CA THR A 36 2.15 -16.63 11.04
C THR A 36 1.50 -15.28 11.37
N GLY A 37 2.24 -14.31 11.92
CA GLY A 37 1.78 -12.93 12.19
C GLY A 37 2.37 -11.88 11.25
N ASP A 38 3.42 -12.19 10.49
CA ASP A 38 4.22 -11.18 9.80
C ASP A 38 3.52 -10.61 8.56
N CYS A 39 2.74 -11.44 7.85
CA CYS A 39 1.95 -10.97 6.70
C CYS A 39 0.84 -9.98 7.12
N CYS A 40 0.32 -10.09 8.35
CA CYS A 40 -0.73 -9.21 8.87
C CYS A 40 -0.20 -7.77 9.07
N PHE A 41 1.11 -7.61 9.27
CA PHE A 41 1.75 -6.28 9.33
C PHE A 41 1.98 -5.66 7.95
N THR A 42 1.61 -6.36 6.89
CA THR A 42 1.83 -5.92 5.51
C THR A 42 0.53 -5.69 4.78
N PHE A 43 0.47 -4.58 4.05
CA PHE A 43 -0.73 -4.14 3.37
C PHE A 43 -0.40 -3.21 2.22
N SER A 44 -1.40 -2.98 1.37
CA SER A 44 -1.48 -1.82 0.51
C SER A 44 -2.79 -1.08 0.79
N THR A 45 -2.73 0.25 0.76
CA THR A 45 -3.88 1.13 0.82
C THR A 45 -3.82 2.12 -0.31
N VAL A 46 -5.00 2.57 -0.74
CA VAL A 46 -5.11 3.56 -1.78
C VAL A 46 -6.17 4.59 -1.38
N LYS A 47 -5.86 5.86 -1.57
CA LYS A 47 -6.75 6.99 -1.30
C LYS A 47 -6.86 7.85 -2.56
N HIS A 48 -8.03 8.43 -2.76
CA HIS A 48 -8.30 9.35 -3.86
C HIS A 48 -8.82 10.67 -3.29
N GLU A 49 -8.16 11.78 -3.65
CA GLU A 49 -8.52 13.13 -3.25
C GLU A 49 -8.43 14.07 -4.46
N GLY A 50 -9.58 14.53 -4.96
CA GLY A 50 -9.62 15.40 -6.14
C GLY A 50 -9.02 14.72 -7.37
N ASP A 51 -7.92 15.25 -7.89
CA ASP A 51 -7.17 14.71 -9.03
C ASP A 51 -5.94 13.87 -8.63
N LYS A 52 -5.75 13.64 -7.32
CA LYS A 52 -4.59 12.92 -6.77
C LYS A 52 -4.97 11.55 -6.26
N ILE A 53 -4.21 10.53 -6.68
CA ILE A 53 -4.22 9.19 -6.11
C ILE A 53 -2.99 9.02 -5.23
N MET A 54 -3.20 8.54 -4.02
CA MET A 54 -2.14 8.21 -3.06
C MET A 54 -2.18 6.72 -2.80
N TYR A 55 -1.08 6.03 -3.11
CA TYR A 55 -0.86 4.64 -2.82
C TYR A 55 0.21 4.52 -1.74
N VAL A 56 -0.06 3.70 -0.74
CA VAL A 56 0.91 3.33 0.28
C VAL A 56 0.92 1.83 0.41
N GLY A 57 2.07 1.20 0.21
CA GLY A 57 2.27 -0.18 0.57
C GLY A 57 3.33 -0.33 1.66
N LYS A 58 3.13 -1.34 2.50
CA LYS A 58 4.00 -1.66 3.61
C LYS A 58 4.37 -3.14 3.53
N ALA A 59 5.57 -3.41 3.05
CA ALA A 59 6.20 -4.72 3.00
C ALA A 59 7.26 -4.87 4.11
N THR A 60 6.99 -4.29 5.29
CA THR A 60 7.83 -4.38 6.49
C THR A 60 7.04 -4.95 7.66
N THR A 61 7.74 -5.69 8.53
CA THR A 61 7.20 -6.33 9.75
C THR A 61 8.10 -5.98 10.93
N PRO A 62 7.68 -6.20 12.19
CA PRO A 62 8.58 -5.99 13.33
C PRO A 62 9.91 -6.75 13.25
N ASN A 63 9.97 -7.82 12.45
CA ASN A 63 11.15 -8.65 12.27
C ASN A 63 12.01 -8.24 11.06
N THR A 64 11.56 -7.29 10.23
CA THR A 64 12.35 -6.86 9.06
C THR A 64 13.51 -5.97 9.46
N THR A 65 14.65 -6.20 8.81
CA THR A 65 15.89 -5.44 9.01
C THR A 65 16.31 -4.79 7.71
N ASN A 66 17.19 -3.79 7.75
CA ASN A 66 17.62 -3.06 6.55
C ASN A 66 16.41 -2.50 5.77
N ASN A 67 15.53 -1.83 6.50
CA ASN A 67 14.29 -1.26 5.98
C ASN A 67 14.60 0.03 5.22
N TYR A 68 13.83 0.26 4.18
CA TYR A 68 13.95 1.44 3.34
C TYR A 68 12.57 1.82 2.83
N GLU A 69 12.43 3.04 2.37
CA GLU A 69 11.26 3.45 1.63
C GLU A 69 11.66 3.87 0.23
N TRP A 70 10.83 3.49 -0.72
CA TRP A 70 10.94 3.92 -2.08
C TRP A 70 9.59 4.43 -2.55
N GLY A 71 9.64 5.33 -3.52
CA GLY A 71 8.41 5.91 -4.03
C GLY A 71 8.64 6.71 -5.28
N TYR A 72 7.52 7.08 -5.88
CA TYR A 72 7.52 7.92 -7.06
C TYR A 72 6.25 8.76 -7.11
N ARG A 73 6.36 9.90 -7.76
CA ARG A 73 5.24 10.75 -8.14
C ARG A 73 5.24 10.90 -9.65
N VAL A 74 4.11 10.57 -10.28
CA VAL A 74 3.90 10.74 -11.71
C VAL A 74 2.72 11.67 -11.96
N LYS A 75 2.79 12.44 -13.04
CA LYS A 75 1.76 13.42 -13.41
C LYS A 75 1.42 13.35 -14.89
N LYS A 76 0.12 13.52 -15.20
CA LYS A 76 -0.39 13.66 -16.57
C LYS A 76 -1.52 14.68 -16.58
N GLY A 77 -1.25 15.87 -17.11
CA GLY A 77 -2.18 17.00 -17.02
C GLY A 77 -2.38 17.45 -15.57
N THR A 78 -3.63 17.47 -15.10
CA THR A 78 -3.97 17.80 -13.71
C THR A 78 -3.88 16.61 -12.77
N HIS A 79 -3.82 15.38 -13.30
CA HIS A 79 -3.84 14.16 -12.51
C HIS A 79 -2.46 13.79 -11.97
N GLU A 80 -2.41 13.37 -10.71
CA GLU A 80 -1.19 13.00 -10.01
C GLU A 80 -1.37 11.63 -9.34
N VAL A 81 -0.34 10.79 -9.42
CA VAL A 81 -0.25 9.54 -8.67
C VAL A 81 1.01 9.60 -7.82
N ASP A 82 0.83 9.44 -6.52
CA ASP A 82 1.90 9.38 -5.52
C ASP A 82 1.90 7.96 -4.95
N ALA A 83 2.97 7.22 -5.18
CA ALA A 83 3.12 5.86 -4.69
C ALA A 83 4.33 5.79 -3.77
N LYS A 84 4.09 5.32 -2.54
CA LYS A 84 5.11 5.05 -1.53
C LYS A 84 5.06 3.58 -1.13
N MET A 85 6.22 2.99 -0.95
CA MET A 85 6.41 1.62 -0.47
C MET A 85 7.43 1.64 0.65
N LEU A 86 7.04 1.11 1.82
CA LEU A 86 7.97 0.69 2.86
C LEU A 86 8.38 -0.74 2.55
N ASP A 87 9.68 -0.99 2.47
CA ASP A 87 10.22 -2.27 2.05
C ASP A 87 11.48 -2.62 2.84
N THR A 88 11.99 -3.83 2.64
CA THR A 88 13.16 -4.37 3.32
C THR A 88 14.12 -5.01 2.31
N ARG A 89 15.42 -4.74 2.49
CA ARG A 89 16.50 -5.47 1.80
C ARG A 89 16.98 -6.68 2.60
N GLY A 90 16.45 -6.87 3.81
CA GLY A 90 16.71 -8.03 4.63
C GLY A 90 15.95 -9.28 4.14
N PRO A 91 16.12 -10.42 4.83
CA PRO A 91 15.39 -11.65 4.51
C PRO A 91 13.87 -11.46 4.58
N LYS A 92 13.18 -11.70 3.46
CA LYS A 92 11.71 -11.69 3.38
C LYS A 92 11.16 -13.09 3.63
N ASN A 93 11.02 -13.44 4.91
CA ASN A 93 10.44 -14.73 5.34
C ASN A 93 8.91 -14.68 5.49
N PHE A 94 8.25 -13.68 4.90
CA PHE A 94 6.80 -13.50 4.93
C PHE A 94 6.28 -13.22 3.52
N LYS A 95 5.01 -13.54 3.30
CA LYS A 95 4.31 -13.16 2.07
C LYS A 95 3.77 -11.74 2.23
N PHE A 96 4.03 -10.87 1.26
CA PHE A 96 3.42 -9.54 1.20
C PHE A 96 1.90 -9.68 1.05
N GLY A 97 1.15 -9.10 1.99
CA GLY A 97 -0.32 -9.11 2.04
C GLY A 97 -0.98 -8.03 1.19
N GLY A 98 -0.21 -7.03 0.74
CA GLY A 98 -0.69 -6.00 -0.18
C GLY A 98 -0.59 -6.42 -1.65
N ILE A 99 -0.91 -5.48 -2.54
CA ILE A 99 -0.69 -5.59 -3.98
C ILE A 99 0.24 -4.45 -4.38
N GLU A 100 1.39 -4.78 -4.96
CA GLU A 100 2.40 -3.79 -5.36
C GLU A 100 1.82 -2.75 -6.34
N PRO A 101 2.29 -1.49 -6.27
CA PRO A 101 1.85 -0.48 -7.22
C PRO A 101 2.43 -0.77 -8.61
N PRO A 102 1.80 -0.26 -9.69
CA PRO A 102 2.35 -0.37 -11.03
C PRO A 102 3.76 0.22 -11.13
N PRO A 103 4.72 -0.42 -11.82
CA PRO A 103 6.07 0.11 -11.92
C PRO A 103 6.13 1.43 -12.68
N LEU A 104 7.15 2.26 -12.42
CA LEU A 104 7.39 3.53 -13.14
C LEU A 104 7.40 3.40 -14.67
N SER A 105 7.90 2.27 -15.19
CA SER A 105 7.90 1.96 -16.61
C SER A 105 6.48 1.87 -17.21
N ALA A 106 5.50 1.40 -16.44
CA ALA A 106 4.11 1.31 -16.90
C ALA A 106 3.47 2.70 -17.03
N TRP A 107 3.80 3.63 -16.14
CA TRP A 107 3.34 5.02 -16.19
C TRP A 107 3.94 5.77 -17.37
N THR A 108 5.26 5.69 -17.53
CA THR A 108 5.97 6.36 -18.63
C THR A 108 5.55 5.82 -20.00
N ALA A 109 5.30 4.51 -20.13
CA ALA A 109 4.73 3.93 -21.35
C ALA A 109 3.34 4.48 -21.72
N LYS A 110 2.60 5.02 -20.73
CA LYS A 110 1.31 5.68 -20.92
C LYS A 110 1.42 7.20 -21.05
N GLY A 111 2.63 7.73 -21.17
CA GLY A 111 2.89 9.16 -21.35
C GLY A 111 2.74 9.98 -20.06
N TRP A 112 2.89 9.36 -18.89
CA TRP A 112 2.99 10.09 -17.63
C TRP A 112 4.43 10.58 -17.42
N THR A 113 4.56 11.79 -16.88
CA THR A 113 5.85 12.39 -16.55
C THR A 113 6.22 12.03 -15.11
N VAL A 114 7.44 11.56 -14.89
CA VAL A 114 7.99 11.35 -13.55
C VAL A 114 8.34 12.72 -12.97
N VAL A 115 7.67 13.09 -11.87
CA VAL A 115 7.93 14.33 -11.12
C VAL A 115 8.96 14.08 -10.04
N GLU A 116 8.87 12.92 -9.39
CA GLU A 116 9.74 12.54 -8.29
C GLU A 116 9.96 11.03 -8.31
N GLN A 117 11.17 10.62 -7.96
CA GLN A 117 11.52 9.23 -7.69
C GLN A 117 12.56 9.25 -6.58
N TYR A 118 12.36 8.42 -5.56
CA TYR A 118 13.27 8.36 -4.44
C TYR A 118 13.39 6.96 -3.87
N GLU A 119 14.51 6.75 -3.20
CA GLU A 119 14.76 5.62 -2.32
C GLU A 119 15.60 6.15 -1.16
N ARG A 120 15.22 5.83 0.08
CA ARG A 120 15.97 6.24 1.27
C ARG A 120 15.86 5.20 2.38
N PRO A 121 16.93 5.02 3.18
CA PRO A 121 16.87 4.14 4.35
C PRO A 121 15.86 4.66 5.37
N VAL A 122 15.27 3.74 6.13
CA VAL A 122 14.30 4.06 7.18
C VAL A 122 14.65 3.31 8.45
N GLU A 123 14.67 4.01 9.57
CA GLU A 123 14.83 3.40 10.90
C GLU A 123 13.51 2.79 11.38
N GLY A 124 13.60 1.63 12.05
CA GLY A 124 12.41 0.89 12.48
C GLY A 124 11.60 0.35 11.31
N THR A 125 10.28 0.23 11.44
CA THR A 125 9.40 -0.36 10.42
C THR A 125 8.83 0.66 9.42
N GLY A 126 9.16 1.95 9.58
CA GLY A 126 8.68 3.07 8.78
C GLY A 126 7.29 3.56 9.18
N GLU A 127 7.25 4.74 9.83
CA GLU A 127 6.05 5.45 10.33
C GLU A 127 5.15 4.64 11.29
N PRO A 128 4.39 5.31 12.20
CA PRO A 128 3.63 4.57 13.20
C PRO A 128 2.63 3.63 12.53
N LEU A 129 2.63 2.37 12.96
CA LEU A 129 1.65 1.39 12.51
C LEU A 129 0.25 1.96 12.73
N PRO A 130 -0.67 1.90 11.74
CA PRO A 130 -2.08 2.15 12.02
C PRO A 130 -2.53 1.36 13.24
N GLU A 131 -3.47 1.85 14.05
CA GLU A 131 -3.84 1.20 15.32
C GLU A 131 -4.21 -0.29 15.13
N TRP A 132 -4.95 -0.59 14.04
CA TRP A 132 -5.31 -1.95 13.61
C TRP A 132 -4.13 -2.81 13.16
N CYS A 133 -2.92 -2.29 13.10
CA CYS A 133 -1.70 -2.96 12.66
C CYS A 133 -0.59 -2.82 13.71
N SER A 134 -0.89 -2.28 14.90
CA SER A 134 0.09 -1.91 15.93
C SER A 134 0.60 -3.10 16.76
N SER A 135 -0.10 -4.23 16.71
CA SER A 135 0.27 -5.50 17.38
C SER A 135 -0.15 -6.69 16.52
N ALA A 136 0.33 -7.90 16.87
CA ALA A 136 -0.05 -9.12 16.15
C ALA A 136 -1.55 -9.44 16.30
N GLU A 137 -2.11 -9.15 17.47
CA GLU A 137 -3.52 -9.32 17.79
C GLU A 137 -4.40 -8.34 16.99
N SER A 138 -4.05 -7.05 16.99
CA SER A 138 -4.79 -6.02 16.24
C SER A 138 -4.67 -6.21 14.73
N ALA A 139 -3.51 -6.62 14.21
CA ALA A 139 -3.31 -6.92 12.80
C ALA A 139 -4.22 -8.07 12.28
N CYS A 140 -4.71 -8.92 13.18
CA CYS A 140 -5.69 -9.96 12.86
C CYS A 140 -7.14 -9.45 12.86
N GLU A 141 -7.41 -8.27 13.44
CA GLU A 141 -8.70 -7.62 13.42
C GLU A 141 -8.87 -6.87 12.09
N ARG A 142 -9.68 -7.42 11.17
CA ARG A 142 -9.97 -6.75 9.90
C ARG A 142 -10.60 -5.38 10.18
N PRO A 143 -10.10 -4.28 9.59
CA PRO A 143 -10.80 -3.00 9.71
C PRO A 143 -12.22 -3.15 9.14
N LEU A 144 -13.23 -2.99 10.01
CA LEU A 144 -14.63 -2.94 9.64
C LEU A 144 -14.81 -1.75 8.68
N ILE A 145 -15.21 -2.02 7.44
CA ILE A 145 -15.26 -1.06 6.31
C ILE A 145 -16.38 0.00 6.48
N GLU A 146 -16.97 0.16 7.67
CA GLU A 146 -18.12 1.05 7.87
C GLU A 146 -17.80 2.42 8.52
N LYS A 147 -16.52 2.81 8.69
CA LYS A 147 -16.20 4.12 9.30
C LYS A 147 -15.15 4.99 8.59
N GLU A 148 -14.86 4.75 7.32
CA GLU A 148 -14.15 5.73 6.46
C GLU A 148 -14.95 6.12 5.22
N THR A 149 -16.28 5.99 5.27
CA THR A 149 -17.11 6.95 4.53
C THR A 149 -17.12 8.21 5.37
N GLY A 150 -16.53 9.28 4.85
CA GLY A 150 -16.88 10.62 5.29
C GLY A 150 -18.40 10.74 5.19
N LYS A 151 -19.09 10.54 6.32
CA LYS A 151 -20.42 11.08 6.50
C LYS A 151 -20.19 12.57 6.47
N GLY A 152 -20.50 13.16 5.30
CA GLY A 152 -21.00 14.51 5.30
C GLY A 152 -22.12 14.53 6.34
N ASP A 153 -21.83 15.16 7.48
CA ASP A 153 -22.86 15.55 8.41
C ASP A 153 -23.78 16.49 7.64
N LYS A 154 -24.91 15.94 7.19
CA LYS A 154 -26.09 16.76 6.96
C LYS A 154 -26.51 17.29 8.32
N LYS A 155 -26.28 18.57 8.54
CA LYS A 155 -27.15 19.39 9.36
C LYS A 155 -27.25 20.78 8.77
#